data_AF-A0A927UWR1-F1
#
_entry.id   AF-A0A927UWR1-F1
#
_cell.length_a   1.000
_cell.length_b   1.000
_cell.length_c   1.000
_cell.angle_alpha   90.00
_cell.angle_beta   90.00
_cell.angle_gamma   90.00
#
_symmetry.space_group_name_H-M   'P 1'
#
loop_
_entity.id
_entity.type
_entity.pdbx_description
1 polymer ?
#
loop_
_entity_poly.entity_id
_entity_poly.type
_entity_poly.pdbx_seq_one_letter_code
_entity_poly.pdbx_strand_id
1 'polypeptide(L)'
;MILQYDEPATNWESEALPMGNGSIGAMVFGGVAKERLQINESTVWSGGPGANPNYDGGSNSYSTEEVHEALQNVRQTLQDMVND
;
A
#
# COMPACT_ATOMS: atom_id res chain seq x y z
N MET A 1 -18.75 -21.54 -10.15
CA MET A 1 -19.26 -20.84 -8.96
C MET A 1 -19.64 -19.43 -9.37
N ILE A 2 -20.80 -18.93 -8.93
CA ILE A 2 -21.36 -17.63 -9.35
C ILE A 2 -21.88 -16.93 -8.09
N LEU A 3 -21.66 -15.61 -8.00
CA LEU A 3 -22.31 -14.73 -7.03
C LEU A 3 -23.41 -13.96 -7.79
N GLN A 4 -24.66 -14.04 -7.32
CA GLN A 4 -25.81 -13.36 -7.93
C GLN A 4 -26.73 -12.81 -6.84
N TYR A 5 -27.42 -11.71 -7.17
CA TYR A 5 -28.34 -10.99 -6.29
C TYR A 5 -29.54 -10.51 -7.11
N ASP A 6 -30.70 -10.36 -6.47
CA ASP A 6 -31.96 -9.97 -7.09
C ASP A 6 -32.27 -8.47 -6.95
N GLU A 7 -31.43 -7.72 -6.25
CA GLU A 7 -31.53 -6.27 -6.09
C GLU A 7 -30.19 -5.54 -6.27
N PRO A 8 -30.21 -4.26 -6.71
CA PRO A 8 -29.01 -3.43 -6.79
C PRO A 8 -28.40 -3.12 -5.41
N ALA A 9 -27.09 -2.99 -5.36
CA ALA A 9 -26.38 -2.60 -4.14
C ALA A 9 -26.69 -1.15 -3.74
N THR A 10 -26.79 -0.93 -2.44
CA THR A 10 -26.90 0.39 -1.79
C THR A 10 -25.68 0.66 -0.90
N ASN A 11 -25.10 -0.39 -0.31
CA ASN A 11 -23.89 -0.34 0.49
C ASN A 11 -22.66 -0.76 -0.32
N TRP A 12 -21.59 0.03 -0.26
CA TRP A 12 -20.34 -0.24 -1.00
C TRP A 12 -19.59 -1.46 -0.48
N GLU A 13 -19.52 -1.64 0.84
CA GLU A 13 -18.66 -2.65 1.47
C GLU A 13 -19.27 -4.04 1.42
N SER A 14 -20.58 -4.15 1.65
CA SER A 14 -21.25 -5.44 1.84
C SER A 14 -21.96 -6.00 0.59
N GLU A 15 -22.29 -5.15 -0.39
CA GLU A 15 -23.22 -5.52 -1.48
C GLU A 15 -22.63 -5.33 -2.88
N ALA A 16 -21.77 -4.32 -3.08
CA ALA A 16 -21.19 -4.06 -4.39
C ALA A 16 -20.17 -5.15 -4.78
N LEU A 17 -20.16 -5.52 -6.06
CA LEU A 17 -19.35 -6.64 -6.54
C LEU A 17 -17.97 -6.18 -7.02
N PRO A 18 -16.87 -6.72 -6.43
CA PRO A 18 -15.52 -6.37 -6.84
C PRO A 18 -15.13 -7.10 -8.13
N MET A 19 -14.42 -6.39 -9.00
CA MET A 19 -13.74 -6.94 -10.15
C MET A 19 -12.45 -6.17 -10.43
N GLY A 20 -11.41 -6.83 -10.95
CA GLY A 20 -10.14 -6.17 -11.22
C GLY A 20 -9.10 -7.06 -11.89
N ASN A 21 -8.03 -6.45 -12.37
CA ASN A 21 -6.91 -7.12 -13.05
C ASN A 21 -5.57 -7.01 -12.29
N GLY A 22 -5.60 -6.55 -11.04
CA GLY A 22 -4.43 -6.33 -10.20
C GLY A 22 -3.87 -4.89 -10.23
N SER A 23 -4.08 -4.13 -11.31
CA SER A 23 -3.72 -2.70 -11.38
C SER A 23 -4.94 -1.80 -11.22
N ILE A 24 -6.05 -2.15 -11.87
CA ILE A 24 -7.31 -1.41 -11.80
C ILE A 24 -8.37 -2.32 -11.18
N GLY A 25 -9.21 -1.74 -10.31
CA GLY A 25 -10.35 -2.38 -9.69
C GLY A 25 -11.63 -1.57 -9.89
N ALA A 26 -12.77 -2.23 -9.85
CA ALA A 26 -14.08 -1.61 -9.87
C ALA A 26 -15.04 -2.32 -8.92
N MET A 27 -15.91 -1.53 -8.29
CA MET A 27 -17.06 -2.02 -7.51
C MET A 27 -18.34 -1.72 -8.30
N VAL A 28 -19.09 -2.76 -8.63
CA VAL A 28 -20.31 -2.70 -9.45
C VAL A 28 -21.54 -2.67 -8.55
N PHE A 29 -22.46 -1.70 -8.78
CA PHE A 29 -23.65 -1.55 -7.95
C PHE A 29 -24.93 -2.12 -8.58
N GLY A 30 -25.03 -2.22 -9.90
CA GLY A 30 -26.17 -2.86 -10.58
C GLY A 30 -27.42 -1.99 -10.67
N GLY A 31 -27.28 -0.67 -10.56
CA GLY A 31 -28.42 0.26 -10.54
C GLY A 31 -29.18 0.32 -11.87
N VAL A 32 -30.47 -0.03 -11.86
CA VAL A 32 -31.29 -0.17 -13.09
C VAL A 32 -31.46 1.14 -13.87
N ALA A 33 -31.87 2.22 -13.20
CA ALA A 33 -32.08 3.53 -13.85
C ALA A 33 -30.77 4.30 -14.03
N LYS A 34 -29.82 4.09 -13.11
CA LYS A 34 -28.50 4.72 -13.12
C LYS A 34 -27.50 3.81 -12.42
N GLU A 35 -26.52 3.35 -13.17
CA GLU A 35 -25.40 2.58 -12.65
C GLU A 35 -24.40 3.47 -11.89
N ARG A 36 -23.72 2.89 -10.91
CA ARG A 36 -22.53 3.45 -10.29
C ARG A 36 -21.41 2.42 -10.37
N LEU A 37 -20.34 2.76 -11.11
CA LEU A 37 -19.07 2.06 -11.01
C LEU A 37 -18.12 2.91 -10.18
N GLN A 38 -17.69 2.38 -9.04
CA GLN A 38 -16.61 3.00 -8.27
C GLN A 38 -15.29 2.36 -8.71
N ILE A 39 -14.28 3.17 -9.02
CA ILE A 39 -13.01 2.72 -9.60
C ILE A 39 -11.86 2.94 -8.62
N ASN A 40 -10.91 2.01 -8.61
CA ASN A 40 -9.62 2.12 -7.96
C ASN A 40 -8.49 1.90 -8.97
N GLU A 41 -7.36 2.57 -8.76
CA GLU A 41 -6.07 2.23 -9.37
C GLU A 41 -5.06 2.01 -8.24
N SER A 42 -4.29 0.93 -8.36
CA SER A 42 -3.43 0.36 -7.32
C SER A 42 -2.37 1.31 -6.74
N THR A 43 -1.96 2.32 -7.51
CA THR A 43 -0.90 3.26 -7.16
C THR A 43 -1.39 4.62 -6.67
N VAL A 44 -2.71 4.84 -6.64
CA VAL A 44 -3.31 6.09 -6.13
C VAL A 44 -3.24 6.12 -4.60
N TRP A 45 -2.07 6.49 -4.10
CA TRP A 45 -1.77 6.69 -2.69
C TRP A 45 -1.52 8.17 -2.40
N SER A 46 -1.90 8.61 -1.21
CA SER A 46 -1.50 9.92 -0.68
C SER A 46 -0.18 9.81 0.08
N GLY A 47 0.50 10.95 0.27
CA GLY A 47 1.79 11.02 0.95
C GLY A 47 2.98 11.01 -0.02
N GLY A 48 4.16 10.67 0.50
CA GLY A 48 5.39 10.59 -0.29
C GLY A 48 6.10 11.94 -0.49
N PRO A 49 7.10 11.98 -1.39
CA PRO A 49 7.80 13.21 -1.75
C PRO A 49 6.82 14.29 -2.22
N GLY A 50 6.94 15.50 -1.66
CA GLY A 50 6.09 16.65 -2.00
C GLY A 50 4.83 16.81 -1.15
N ALA A 51 4.39 15.78 -0.42
CA ALA A 51 3.30 15.91 0.55
C ALA A 51 3.76 16.49 1.90
N ASN A 52 5.03 16.31 2.26
CA ASN A 52 5.67 16.86 3.45
C ASN A 52 7.06 17.41 3.06
N PRO A 53 7.42 18.66 3.38
CA PRO A 53 8.75 19.22 3.12
C PRO A 53 9.89 18.44 3.80
N ASN A 54 9.60 17.78 4.91
CA ASN A 54 10.54 16.95 5.66
C ASN A 54 10.38 15.45 5.32
N TYR A 55 9.82 15.11 4.16
CA TYR A 55 9.73 13.71 3.73
C TYR A 55 11.13 13.17 3.43
N ASP A 56 11.57 12.20 4.23
CA ASP A 56 12.89 11.56 4.18
C ASP A 56 12.85 10.14 3.56
N GLY A 57 11.75 9.79 2.89
CA GLY A 57 11.59 8.44 2.32
C GLY A 57 11.27 7.35 3.33
N GLY A 58 10.97 7.71 4.60
CA GLY A 58 10.88 6.73 5.69
C GLY A 58 12.24 6.31 6.22
N SER A 59 13.29 7.10 5.95
CA SER A 59 14.56 6.95 6.62
C SER A 59 14.39 7.39 8.07
N ASN A 60 14.59 6.49 9.03
CA ASN A 60 14.64 6.90 10.43
C ASN A 60 15.72 7.97 10.63
N SER A 61 15.51 8.86 11.61
CA SER A 61 16.24 10.11 11.90
C SER A 61 17.76 10.00 12.12
N TYR A 62 18.37 8.87 11.80
CA TYR A 62 19.80 8.68 11.82
C TYR A 62 20.42 9.28 10.56
N SER A 63 21.44 10.10 10.78
CA SER A 63 22.34 10.56 9.73
C SER A 63 23.05 9.38 9.06
N THR A 64 23.53 9.59 7.84
CA THR A 64 24.29 8.56 7.10
C THR A 64 25.54 8.15 7.87
N GLU A 65 26.13 9.09 8.61
CA GLU A 65 27.28 8.93 9.48
C GLU A 65 26.98 7.97 10.65
N GLU A 66 25.86 8.17 11.36
CA GLU A 66 25.46 7.29 12.47
C GLU A 66 25.20 5.85 12.00
N VAL A 67 24.55 5.70 10.84
CA VAL A 67 24.33 4.37 10.23
C VAL A 67 25.66 3.74 9.82
N HIS A 68 26.59 4.51 9.27
CA HIS A 68 27.91 4.02 8.88
C HIS A 68 28.70 3.51 10.09
N GLU A 69 28.76 4.29 11.17
CA GLU A 69 29.47 3.90 12.39
C GLU A 69 28.87 2.64 13.01
N ALA A 70 27.54 2.57 13.12
CA ALA A 70 26.85 1.40 13.65
C ALA A 70 27.15 0.13 12.82
N LEU A 71 27.18 0.22 11.49
CA LEU A 71 27.50 -0.90 10.62
C LEU A 71 28.96 -1.36 10.72
N GLN A 72 29.91 -0.43 10.92
CA GLN A 72 31.32 -0.78 11.14
C GLN A 72 31.50 -1.52 12.47
N ASN A 73 30.83 -1.05 13.52
CA ASN A 73 30.88 -1.69 14.83
C ASN A 73 30.30 -3.11 14.77
N VAL A 74 29.12 -3.29 14.15
CA VAL A 74 28.52 -4.62 13.95
C VAL A 74 29.45 -5.52 13.14
N ARG A 75 30.05 -5.02 12.06
CA ARG A 75 31.02 -5.78 11.26
C ARG A 75 32.20 -6.25 12.10
N GLN A 76 32.79 -5.36 12.91
CA GLN A 76 33.95 -5.71 13.73
C GLN A 76 33.59 -6.79 14.75
N THR A 77 32.45 -6.64 15.45
CA THR A 77 31.98 -7.66 16.40
C THR A 77 31.79 -9.02 15.72
N LEU A 78 31.21 -9.05 14.52
CA LEU A 78 31.05 -10.31 13.77
C LEU A 78 32.39 -10.91 13.35
N GLN A 79 33.37 -10.09 13.00
CA GLN A 79 34.72 -10.56 12.66
C GLN A 79 35.43 -11.15 13.89
N ASP A 80 35.30 -10.49 15.04
CA ASP A 80 35.89 -10.98 16.30
C ASP A 80 35.27 -12.34 16.70
N MET A 81 33.95 -12.47 16.61
CA MET A 81 33.23 -13.73 16.89
C MET A 81 33.58 -14.90 15.95
N VAL A 82 34.04 -14.62 14.72
CA VAL A 82 34.42 -15.65 13.74
C VAL A 82 35.89 -16.07 13.91
N ASN A 83 36.71 -15.21 14.50
CA ASN A 83 38.13 -15.46 14.70
C ASN A 83 38.46 -16.10 16.07
N ASP A 84 37.46 -16.23 16.96
CA ASP A 84 37.47 -17.03 18.19
C ASP A 84 37.00 -18.47 17.94
#